data_AF-E3IX20-F1
#
_entry.id   AF-E3IX20-F1
#
_cell.length_a   1.000
_cell.length_b   1.000
_cell.length_c   1.000
_cell.angle_alpha   90.00
_cell.angle_beta   90.00
_cell.angle_gamma   90.00
#
_symmetry.space_group_name_H-M   'P 1'
#
loop_
_entity.id
_entity.type
_entity.pdbx_description
1 polymer ?
#
loop_
_entity_poly.entity_id
_entity_poly.type
_entity_poly.pdbx_seq_one_letter_code
_entity_poly.pdbx_strand_id
1 'polypeptide(L)'
;MIFPPRGCGDSWPGNPWRESNPVRRAGEAGGLLDGEMMASLFPDRRVVRVELDGRLVDAVFHLAAEEHARRVRVGLGAMCYPRLLRRLADLSNGMAPLDPGLLAETSLLPDGVVEWSGLRGPVLLLEPPLVLDAVVVPAVGRAQTRHVRVADRFAPYAPRWVISGDQRVDAAVLVAASVGGVGLVARWPEPEVIASAAPATGRTLPGQAWLLAEQAYGAWLAAGARSGGRADIEAATV
;
A
#
# COMPACT_ATOMS: atom_id res chain seq x y z
N MET A 1 36.37 24.70 -16.60
CA MET A 1 35.38 24.47 -17.66
C MET A 1 34.00 24.58 -17.04
N ILE A 2 33.30 25.66 -17.38
CA ILE A 2 32.00 26.06 -16.83
C ILE A 2 30.99 25.87 -17.96
N PHE A 3 29.95 25.06 -17.74
CA PHE A 3 28.85 24.88 -18.69
C PHE A 3 27.77 25.94 -18.43
N PRO A 4 27.23 26.61 -19.47
CA PRO A 4 26.13 27.56 -19.30
C PRO A 4 24.77 26.82 -19.26
N PRO A 5 23.73 27.43 -18.67
CA PRO A 5 22.39 26.86 -18.66
C PRO A 5 21.70 27.13 -20.00
N ARG A 6 21.14 26.07 -20.63
CA ARG A 6 20.21 26.23 -21.75
C ARG A 6 18.83 26.54 -21.20
N GLY A 7 18.44 27.82 -21.29
CA GLY A 7 17.03 28.20 -21.40
C GLY A 7 16.53 27.86 -22.80
N CYS A 8 15.37 27.22 -22.89
CA CYS A 8 14.61 27.16 -24.13
C CYS A 8 13.17 27.51 -23.79
N GLY A 9 12.73 28.66 -24.30
CA GLY A 9 11.42 29.23 -24.08
C GLY A 9 10.31 28.51 -24.87
N ASP A 10 9.11 28.83 -24.42
CA ASP A 10 7.81 28.39 -24.89
C ASP A 10 7.55 28.67 -26.38
N SER A 11 6.74 27.80 -27.01
CA SER A 11 5.47 28.16 -27.66
C SER A 11 5.12 27.19 -28.80
N TRP A 12 4.09 26.36 -28.62
CA TRP A 12 3.28 25.70 -29.67
C TRP A 12 1.88 25.40 -29.09
N PRO A 13 0.83 25.26 -29.92
CA PRO A 13 -0.46 25.92 -29.74
C PRO A 13 -1.52 25.04 -29.06
N GLY A 14 -2.63 25.69 -28.69
CA GLY A 14 -3.71 25.19 -27.85
C GLY A 14 -4.19 23.77 -28.17
N ASN A 15 -4.21 22.95 -27.10
CA ASN A 15 -4.82 21.64 -27.09
C ASN A 15 -6.25 21.78 -26.51
N PRO A 16 -7.32 21.38 -27.22
CA PRO A 16 -8.71 21.65 -26.83
C PRO A 16 -9.26 20.71 -25.73
N TRP A 17 -8.41 20.06 -24.94
CA TRP A 17 -8.81 19.12 -23.88
C TRP A 17 -8.99 19.79 -22.51
N ARG A 18 -9.66 20.95 -22.48
CA ARG A 18 -10.31 21.42 -21.25
C ARG A 18 -11.69 20.76 -21.19
N GLU A 19 -12.06 20.32 -19.98
CA GLU A 19 -13.24 19.51 -19.62
C GLU A 19 -13.01 18.01 -19.87
N SER A 20 -12.61 17.21 -18.88
CA SER A 20 -13.32 16.97 -17.63
C SER A 20 -12.32 16.37 -16.64
N ASN A 21 -12.00 17.08 -15.56
CA ASN A 21 -11.17 16.52 -14.49
C ASN A 21 -12.08 16.14 -13.31
N PRO A 22 -12.55 14.88 -13.21
CA PRO A 22 -13.37 14.44 -12.08
C PRO A 22 -12.55 14.25 -10.79
N VAL A 23 -11.25 14.60 -10.77
CA VAL A 23 -10.30 14.30 -9.66
C VAL A 23 -10.08 15.51 -8.73
N ARG A 24 -11.07 16.38 -8.54
CA ARG A 24 -10.96 17.47 -7.57
C ARG A 24 -12.10 17.47 -6.57
N ARG A 25 -11.97 16.58 -5.59
CA ARG A 25 -12.24 16.82 -4.16
C ARG A 25 -11.45 15.75 -3.38
N ALA A 26 -10.22 16.11 -3.03
CA ALA A 26 -9.44 15.43 -2.03
C ALA A 26 -9.80 16.06 -0.67
N GLY A 27 -10.35 15.26 0.24
CA GLY A 27 -10.31 15.51 1.67
C GLY A 27 -9.33 14.52 2.25
N GLU A 28 -8.22 15.02 2.80
CA GLU A 28 -6.99 14.29 3.16
C GLU A 28 -7.21 13.07 4.11
N ALA A 29 -6.36 12.05 4.16
CA ALA A 29 -5.04 11.87 3.55
C ALA A 29 -4.95 10.55 2.75
N GLY A 30 -4.51 10.66 1.50
CA GLY A 30 -3.86 9.58 0.77
C GLY A 30 -4.66 8.87 -0.33
N GLY A 31 -5.97 8.60 -0.17
CA GLY A 31 -6.74 7.71 -1.06
C GLY A 31 -7.17 8.28 -2.43
N LEU A 32 -7.55 7.42 -3.39
CA LEU A 32 -8.29 7.81 -4.61
C LEU A 32 -9.76 8.10 -4.29
N LEU A 33 -10.28 7.47 -3.24
CA LEU A 33 -11.65 7.59 -2.78
C LEU A 33 -11.82 8.65 -1.68
N ASP A 34 -13.07 9.06 -1.48
CA ASP A 34 -13.47 10.09 -0.50
C ASP A 34 -13.11 9.69 0.93
N GLY A 35 -12.51 10.61 1.69
CA GLY A 35 -12.06 10.38 3.06
C GLY A 35 -13.20 10.02 4.00
N GLU A 36 -14.37 10.66 3.87
CA GLU A 36 -15.54 10.39 4.71
C GLU A 36 -16.10 8.98 4.47
N MET A 37 -16.20 8.58 3.20
CA MET A 37 -16.65 7.24 2.83
C MET A 37 -15.68 6.17 3.34
N MET A 38 -14.37 6.39 3.18
CA MET A 38 -13.37 5.45 3.66
C MET A 38 -13.40 5.34 5.19
N ALA A 39 -13.60 6.44 5.91
CA ALA A 39 -13.75 6.45 7.36
C ALA A 39 -15.02 5.69 7.83
N SER A 40 -16.11 5.78 7.08
CA SER A 40 -17.33 5.01 7.36
C SER A 40 -17.17 3.50 7.14
N LEU A 41 -16.44 3.11 6.10
CA LEU A 41 -16.23 1.69 5.77
C LEU A 41 -15.14 1.04 6.63
N PHE A 42 -14.13 1.81 7.01
CA PHE A 42 -12.96 1.35 7.74
C PHE A 42 -12.66 2.30 8.91
N PRO A 43 -13.49 2.28 9.96
CA PRO A 43 -13.29 3.11 11.13
C PRO A 43 -11.93 2.81 11.78
N ASP A 44 -11.25 3.85 12.25
CA ASP A 44 -9.95 3.78 12.92
C ASP A 44 -8.81 3.19 12.07
N ARG A 45 -8.98 3.13 10.75
CA ARG A 45 -7.95 2.67 9.81
C ARG A 45 -7.34 3.80 9.04
N ARG A 46 -6.05 3.63 8.72
CA ARG A 46 -5.33 4.54 7.84
C ARG A 46 -5.51 4.08 6.40
N VAL A 47 -5.57 5.05 5.50
CA VAL A 47 -5.71 4.80 4.07
C VAL A 47 -4.56 5.48 3.34
N VAL A 48 -3.95 4.79 2.39
CA VAL A 48 -2.97 5.39 1.49
C VAL A 48 -3.16 4.88 0.08
N ARG A 49 -3.08 5.77 -0.90
CA ARG A 49 -3.00 5.39 -2.30
C ARG A 49 -1.60 4.94 -2.64
N VAL A 50 -1.51 3.75 -3.18
CA VAL A 50 -0.25 3.08 -3.46
C VAL A 50 -0.39 2.20 -4.70
N GLU A 51 0.71 2.02 -5.43
CA GLU A 51 0.80 1.01 -6.47
C GLU A 51 1.23 -0.32 -5.85
N LEU A 52 0.29 -1.28 -5.79
CA LEU A 52 0.54 -2.64 -5.34
C LEU A 52 0.38 -3.59 -6.54
N ASP A 53 1.37 -4.46 -6.78
CA ASP A 53 1.39 -5.38 -7.93
C ASP A 53 1.08 -4.69 -9.28
N GLY A 54 1.63 -3.48 -9.49
CA GLY A 54 1.41 -2.69 -10.71
C GLY A 54 0.02 -2.06 -10.83
N ARG A 55 -0.74 -2.00 -9.73
CA ARG A 55 -2.11 -1.48 -9.68
C ARG A 55 -2.25 -0.40 -8.63
N LEU A 56 -2.81 0.72 -9.04
CA LEU A 56 -3.11 1.82 -8.16
C LEU A 56 -4.37 1.48 -7.35
N VAL A 57 -4.21 1.36 -6.04
CA VAL A 57 -5.24 0.95 -5.09
C VAL A 57 -5.20 1.85 -3.86
N ASP A 58 -6.26 1.80 -3.07
CA ASP A 58 -6.26 2.35 -1.71
C ASP A 58 -5.99 1.21 -0.73
N ALA A 59 -4.82 1.24 -0.10
CA ALA A 59 -4.45 0.30 0.95
C ALA A 59 -4.99 0.81 2.28
N VAL A 60 -5.78 -0.03 2.94
CA VAL A 60 -6.33 0.19 4.28
C VAL A 60 -5.51 -0.62 5.26
N PHE A 61 -5.00 0.00 6.31
CA PHE A 61 -4.05 -0.64 7.21
C PHE A 61 -4.11 -0.11 8.64
N HIS A 62 -3.55 -0.93 9.53
CA HIS A 62 -3.10 -0.50 10.85
C HIS A 62 -1.57 -0.47 10.89
N LEU A 63 -1.03 0.58 11.51
CA LEU A 63 0.40 0.76 11.68
C LEU A 63 0.87 0.00 12.94
N ALA A 64 1.97 -0.74 12.83
CA ALA A 64 2.66 -1.28 13.99
C ALA A 64 3.44 -0.14 14.65
N ALA A 65 2.83 0.52 15.65
CA ALA A 65 3.36 1.75 16.24
C ALA A 65 4.77 1.59 16.82
N GLU A 66 5.03 0.45 17.48
CA GLU A 66 6.33 0.13 18.07
C GLU A 66 7.41 -0.05 17.00
N GLU A 67 7.11 -0.79 15.94
CA GLU A 67 8.03 -1.00 14.82
C GLU A 67 8.29 0.31 14.06
N HIS A 68 7.26 1.11 13.81
CA HIS A 68 7.42 2.43 13.23
C HIS A 68 8.33 3.32 14.09
N ALA A 69 8.09 3.40 15.40
CA ALA A 69 8.90 4.19 16.32
C ALA A 69 10.36 3.68 16.38
N ARG A 70 10.56 2.36 16.34
CA ARG A 70 11.89 1.75 16.27
C ARG A 70 12.61 2.16 14.98
N ARG A 71 11.95 2.03 13.83
CA ARG A 71 12.50 2.44 12.53
C ARG A 71 12.88 3.92 12.49
N VAL A 72 12.04 4.80 13.04
CA VAL A 72 12.34 6.23 13.16
C VAL A 72 13.61 6.46 13.99
N ARG A 73 13.76 5.79 15.15
CA ARG A 73 14.95 5.92 16.01
C ARG A 73 16.25 5.52 15.33
N VAL A 74 16.21 4.53 14.45
CA VAL A 74 17.41 4.06 13.70
C VAL A 74 17.52 4.68 12.30
N GLY A 75 16.63 5.62 11.94
CA GLY A 75 16.64 6.26 10.62
C GLY A 75 16.27 5.33 9.46
N LEU A 76 15.53 4.25 9.72
CA LEU A 76 15.15 3.25 8.73
C LEU A 76 13.81 3.60 8.05
N GLY A 77 13.82 3.62 6.72
CA GLY A 77 12.61 3.83 5.91
C GLY A 77 11.84 2.56 5.58
N ALA A 78 11.09 2.61 4.48
CA ALA A 78 10.46 1.42 3.89
C ALA A 78 11.48 0.58 3.11
N MET A 79 11.39 -0.74 3.24
CA MET A 79 12.31 -1.70 2.64
C MET A 79 11.69 -2.35 1.38
N CYS A 80 11.68 -1.63 0.26
CA CYS A 80 11.00 -2.07 -0.96
C CYS A 80 11.84 -2.97 -1.89
N TYR A 81 12.68 -3.87 -1.35
CA TYR A 81 13.54 -4.77 -2.14
C TYR A 81 13.03 -6.22 -2.10
N PRO A 82 12.29 -6.70 -3.12
CA PRO A 82 11.57 -7.99 -3.07
C PRO A 82 12.45 -9.22 -2.87
N ARG A 83 13.69 -9.20 -3.39
CA ARG A 83 14.64 -10.30 -3.21
C ARG A 83 15.15 -10.36 -1.78
N LEU A 84 15.51 -9.21 -1.22
CA LEU A 84 15.96 -9.09 0.16
C LEU A 84 14.86 -9.50 1.13
N LEU A 85 13.64 -8.96 1.00
CA LEU A 85 12.53 -9.32 1.90
C LEU A 85 12.20 -10.81 1.89
N ARG A 86 12.29 -11.47 0.73
CA ARG A 86 12.13 -12.94 0.64
C ARG A 86 13.21 -13.67 1.43
N ARG A 87 14.48 -13.27 1.28
CA ARG A 87 15.61 -13.85 2.03
C ARG A 87 15.50 -13.59 3.53
N LEU A 88 15.06 -12.40 3.94
CA LEU A 88 14.84 -12.06 5.35
C LEU A 88 13.69 -12.88 5.96
N ALA A 89 12.60 -13.12 5.21
CA ALA A 89 11.52 -13.98 5.66
C ALA A 89 12.00 -15.44 5.91
N ASP A 90 12.97 -15.93 5.12
CA ASP A 90 13.55 -17.26 5.32
C ASP A 90 14.41 -17.34 6.60
N LEU A 91 15.09 -16.25 7.00
CA LEU A 91 15.87 -16.17 8.24
C LEU A 91 15.02 -16.35 9.50
N SER A 92 13.78 -15.85 9.49
CA SER A 92 12.85 -15.94 10.63
C SER A 92 12.43 -17.38 10.94
N ASN A 93 12.66 -18.33 10.02
CA ASN A 93 12.31 -19.74 10.18
C ASN A 93 13.41 -20.60 10.84
N GLY A 94 14.41 -19.98 11.48
CA GLY A 94 15.42 -20.70 12.26
C GLY A 94 16.49 -21.43 11.44
N MET A 95 16.73 -20.98 10.20
CA MET A 95 17.80 -21.50 9.36
C MET A 95 19.18 -21.14 9.95
N ALA A 96 20.09 -22.11 10.01
CA ALA A 96 21.48 -21.90 10.42
C ALA A 96 22.25 -21.12 9.33
N PRO A 97 22.69 -19.86 9.54
CA PRO A 97 23.26 -19.09 8.45
C PRO A 97 24.78 -19.30 8.43
N LEU A 98 25.21 -20.28 7.64
CA LEU A 98 26.56 -20.39 7.10
C LEU A 98 26.55 -20.26 5.56
N ASP A 99 25.51 -19.65 4.98
CA ASP A 99 25.51 -19.28 3.56
C ASP A 99 26.33 -17.99 3.36
N PRO A 100 27.52 -18.03 2.73
CA PRO A 100 28.36 -16.85 2.55
C PRO A 100 27.68 -15.74 1.73
N GLY A 101 26.75 -16.09 0.84
CA GLY A 101 25.98 -15.11 0.08
C GLY A 101 25.07 -14.29 0.98
N LEU A 102 24.39 -14.94 1.93
CA LEU A 102 23.53 -14.27 2.90
C LEU A 102 24.34 -13.45 3.91
N LEU A 103 25.53 -13.92 4.31
CA LEU A 103 26.46 -13.12 5.13
C LEU A 103 26.84 -11.80 4.42
N ALA A 104 27.22 -11.90 3.13
CA ALA A 104 27.57 -10.74 2.33
C ALA A 104 26.37 -9.78 2.14
N GLU A 105 25.19 -10.31 1.81
CA GLU A 105 23.98 -9.50 1.65
C GLU A 105 23.55 -8.80 2.95
N THR A 106 23.60 -9.50 4.09
CA THR A 106 23.20 -8.94 5.39
C THR A 106 24.21 -7.93 5.94
N SER A 107 25.49 -8.06 5.61
CA SER A 107 26.55 -7.12 6.01
C SER A 107 26.41 -5.72 5.39
N LEU A 108 25.64 -5.59 4.32
CA LEU A 108 25.38 -4.32 3.63
C LEU A 108 24.08 -3.66 4.09
N LEU A 109 23.33 -4.30 4.99
CA LEU A 109 22.07 -3.76 5.47
C LEU A 109 22.29 -2.65 6.49
N PRO A 110 21.41 -1.63 6.51
CA PRO A 110 21.43 -0.63 7.56
C PRO A 110 21.30 -1.24 8.95
N ASP A 111 21.82 -0.52 9.94
CA ASP A 111 21.61 -0.86 11.35
C ASP A 111 20.12 -0.99 11.66
N GLY A 112 19.79 -1.95 12.53
CA GLY A 112 18.41 -2.24 12.91
C GLY A 112 17.63 -3.11 11.92
N VAL A 113 18.26 -3.61 10.85
CA VAL A 113 17.65 -4.62 9.97
C VAL A 113 17.92 -6.04 10.46
N VAL A 114 19.18 -6.33 10.78
CA VAL A 114 19.67 -7.63 11.28
C VAL A 114 20.66 -7.39 12.41
N GLU A 115 20.67 -8.27 13.41
CA GLU A 115 21.69 -8.30 14.47
C GLU A 115 22.48 -9.60 14.45
N TRP A 116 23.78 -9.52 14.72
CA TRP A 116 24.64 -10.69 14.82
C TRP A 116 24.59 -11.29 16.22
N SER A 117 23.83 -12.37 16.40
CA SER A 117 23.93 -13.18 17.61
C SER A 117 25.09 -14.15 17.44
N GLY A 118 26.24 -13.89 18.06
CA GLY A 118 27.52 -14.59 17.82
C GLY A 118 27.45 -16.13 17.67
N LEU A 119 26.62 -16.82 18.46
CA LEU A 119 26.45 -18.29 18.40
C LEU A 119 25.32 -18.78 17.47
N ARG A 120 24.44 -17.88 17.03
CA ARG A 120 23.21 -18.22 16.27
C ARG A 120 23.17 -17.60 14.87
N GLY A 121 24.14 -16.76 14.52
CA GLY A 121 24.19 -16.06 13.24
C GLY A 121 23.30 -14.81 13.21
N PRO A 122 22.99 -14.29 12.01
CA PRO A 122 22.13 -13.13 11.84
C PRO A 122 20.70 -13.42 12.33
N VAL A 123 20.19 -12.54 13.18
CA VAL A 123 18.81 -12.51 13.67
C VAL A 123 18.10 -11.34 13.00
N LEU A 124 16.94 -11.61 12.41
CA LEU A 124 16.12 -10.56 11.82
C LEU A 124 15.52 -9.69 12.92
N LEU A 125 15.73 -8.37 12.85
CA LEU A 125 15.13 -7.40 13.75
C LEU A 125 13.92 -6.67 13.16
N LEU A 126 13.71 -6.80 11.84
CA LEU A 126 12.55 -6.19 11.21
C LEU A 126 11.30 -6.99 11.46
N GLU A 127 10.21 -6.26 11.64
CA GLU A 127 8.85 -6.76 11.52
C GLU A 127 8.14 -5.97 10.40
N PRO A 128 7.04 -6.49 9.83
CA PRO A 128 6.20 -5.71 8.94
C PRO A 128 5.75 -4.40 9.62
N PRO A 129 5.97 -3.23 9.00
CA PRO A 129 5.71 -1.94 9.65
C PRO A 129 4.21 -1.63 9.76
N LEU A 130 3.40 -2.38 9.04
CA LEU A 130 1.95 -2.31 9.05
C LEU A 130 1.38 -3.67 8.64
N VAL A 131 0.08 -3.82 8.86
CA VAL A 131 -0.70 -4.95 8.36
C VAL A 131 -1.83 -4.40 7.51
N LEU A 132 -2.00 -4.99 6.33
CA LEU A 132 -3.07 -4.64 5.40
C LEU A 132 -4.39 -5.24 5.89
N ASP A 133 -5.33 -4.39 6.28
CA ASP A 133 -6.67 -4.79 6.70
C ASP A 133 -7.63 -4.89 5.52
N ALA A 134 -7.41 -4.10 4.47
CA ALA A 134 -8.13 -4.23 3.21
C ALA A 134 -7.36 -3.62 2.03
N VAL A 135 -7.67 -4.10 0.83
CA VAL A 135 -7.29 -3.44 -0.42
C VAL A 135 -8.56 -3.01 -1.14
N VAL A 136 -8.64 -1.71 -1.45
CA VAL A 136 -9.79 -1.11 -2.12
C VAL A 136 -9.40 -0.74 -3.54
N VAL A 137 -10.11 -1.32 -4.51
CA VAL A 137 -9.96 -1.06 -5.93
C VAL A 137 -11.08 -0.12 -6.37
N PRO A 138 -10.78 1.14 -6.69
CA PRO A 138 -11.78 2.07 -7.20
C PRO A 138 -12.18 1.67 -8.63
N ALA A 139 -13.45 1.35 -8.83
CA ALA A 139 -13.99 1.03 -10.15
C ALA A 139 -14.39 2.31 -10.87
N VAL A 140 -13.65 2.64 -11.93
CA VAL A 140 -13.95 3.76 -12.81
C VAL A 140 -14.63 3.23 -14.07
N GLY A 141 -15.86 3.68 -14.31
CA GLY A 141 -16.64 3.36 -15.51
C GLY A 141 -17.28 1.96 -15.52
N ARG A 142 -17.77 1.56 -16.68
CA ARG A 142 -18.66 0.38 -16.86
C ARG A 142 -17.95 -0.98 -16.80
N ALA A 143 -16.62 -1.01 -16.81
CA ALA A 143 -15.84 -2.25 -16.80
C ALA A 143 -15.65 -2.83 -15.37
N GLN A 144 -16.71 -2.91 -14.58
CA GLN A 144 -16.65 -3.28 -13.17
C GLN A 144 -16.08 -4.70 -12.94
N THR A 145 -16.37 -5.67 -13.81
CA THR A 145 -15.84 -7.04 -13.74
C THR A 145 -14.30 -7.08 -13.82
N ARG A 146 -13.68 -6.14 -14.56
CA ARG A 146 -12.21 -6.03 -14.62
C ARG A 146 -11.64 -5.63 -13.26
N HIS A 147 -12.32 -4.73 -12.55
CA HIS A 147 -11.88 -4.26 -11.23
C HIS A 147 -12.03 -5.37 -10.17
N VAL A 148 -13.09 -6.19 -10.26
CA VAL A 148 -13.24 -7.40 -9.44
C VAL A 148 -12.07 -8.36 -9.65
N ARG A 149 -11.68 -8.63 -10.91
CA ARG A 149 -10.51 -9.49 -11.21
C ARG A 149 -9.17 -8.90 -10.72
N VAL A 150 -9.07 -7.57 -10.67
CA VAL A 150 -7.88 -6.91 -10.08
C VAL A 150 -7.88 -7.09 -8.57
N ALA A 151 -9.02 -6.86 -7.92
CA ALA A 151 -9.20 -7.02 -6.48
C ALA A 151 -8.92 -8.47 -6.02
N ASP A 152 -9.34 -9.46 -6.82
CA ASP A 152 -9.15 -10.88 -6.55
C ASP A 152 -7.67 -11.30 -6.42
N ARG A 153 -6.75 -10.59 -7.09
CA ARG A 153 -5.29 -10.83 -6.95
C ARG A 153 -4.78 -10.60 -5.53
N PHE A 154 -5.50 -9.80 -4.74
CA PHE A 154 -5.14 -9.50 -3.36
C PHE A 154 -5.75 -10.45 -2.34
N ALA A 155 -6.55 -11.44 -2.77
CA ALA A 155 -7.19 -12.41 -1.89
C ALA A 155 -6.23 -13.09 -0.88
N PRO A 156 -4.97 -13.44 -1.22
CA PRO A 156 -4.04 -14.05 -0.27
C PRO A 156 -3.52 -13.13 0.83
N TYR A 157 -3.78 -11.82 0.76
CA TYR A 157 -3.13 -10.82 1.61
C TYR A 157 -4.13 -10.06 2.47
N ALA A 158 -5.30 -9.72 1.95
CA ALA A 158 -6.30 -8.93 2.67
C ALA A 158 -7.72 -9.14 2.11
N PRO A 159 -8.76 -8.83 2.89
CA PRO A 159 -10.09 -8.50 2.36
C PRO A 159 -9.98 -7.50 1.20
N ARG A 160 -10.76 -7.73 0.15
CA ARG A 160 -10.68 -6.94 -1.09
C ARG A 160 -12.04 -6.33 -1.40
N TRP A 161 -12.03 -5.06 -1.75
CA TRP A 161 -13.23 -4.28 -2.03
C TRP A 161 -13.13 -3.64 -3.40
N VAL A 162 -14.26 -3.55 -4.09
CA VAL A 162 -14.43 -2.70 -5.26
C VAL A 162 -15.47 -1.66 -4.92
N ILE A 163 -15.11 -0.38 -5.08
CA ILE A 163 -16.04 0.73 -4.89
C ILE A 163 -16.39 1.28 -6.26
N SER A 164 -17.65 1.12 -6.65
CA SER A 164 -18.20 1.60 -7.91
C SER A 164 -18.80 2.99 -7.74
N GLY A 165 -18.41 3.90 -8.64
CA GLY A 165 -19.11 5.17 -8.80
C GLY A 165 -20.44 5.07 -9.57
N ASP A 166 -20.74 3.90 -10.13
CA ASP A 166 -21.99 3.65 -10.85
C ASP A 166 -23.06 3.13 -9.88
N GLN A 167 -24.31 3.58 -10.07
CA GLN A 167 -25.46 3.14 -9.31
C GLN A 167 -25.86 1.70 -9.66
N ARG A 168 -25.56 1.25 -10.88
CA ARG A 168 -25.93 -0.09 -11.34
C ARG A 168 -24.72 -1.02 -11.28
N VAL A 169 -24.88 -2.10 -10.53
CA VAL A 169 -23.97 -3.24 -10.54
C VAL A 169 -24.64 -4.35 -11.33
N ASP A 170 -24.04 -4.70 -12.48
CA ASP A 170 -24.57 -5.77 -13.33
C ASP A 170 -24.55 -7.11 -12.60
N ALA A 171 -25.52 -7.98 -12.88
CA ALA A 171 -25.58 -9.32 -12.28
C ALA A 171 -24.28 -10.13 -12.47
N ALA A 172 -23.61 -9.96 -13.62
CA ALA A 172 -22.32 -10.59 -13.87
C ALA A 172 -21.21 -10.12 -12.92
N VAL A 173 -21.26 -8.87 -12.46
CA VAL A 173 -20.31 -8.30 -11.50
C VAL A 173 -20.58 -8.86 -10.11
N LEU A 174 -21.85 -8.95 -9.70
CA LEU A 174 -22.26 -9.57 -8.44
C LEU A 174 -21.80 -11.02 -8.35
N VAL A 175 -22.02 -11.80 -9.42
CA VAL A 175 -21.57 -13.19 -9.49
C VAL A 175 -20.05 -13.28 -9.41
N ALA A 176 -19.32 -12.48 -10.20
CA ALA A 176 -17.86 -12.48 -10.17
C ALA A 176 -17.30 -12.11 -8.79
N ALA A 177 -17.90 -11.12 -8.14
CA ALA A 177 -17.50 -10.66 -6.81
C ALA A 177 -17.79 -11.73 -5.75
N SER A 178 -18.97 -12.34 -5.79
CA SER A 178 -19.34 -13.44 -4.89
C SER A 178 -18.37 -14.63 -5.01
N VAL A 179 -18.08 -15.07 -6.24
CA VAL A 179 -17.13 -16.16 -6.49
C VAL A 179 -15.71 -15.84 -6.00
N GLY A 180 -15.25 -14.60 -6.21
CA GLY A 180 -13.94 -14.15 -5.75
C GLY A 180 -13.92 -13.69 -4.29
N GLY A 181 -15.05 -13.74 -3.57
CA GLY A 181 -15.23 -13.16 -2.23
C GLY A 181 -14.86 -11.67 -2.13
N VAL A 182 -15.03 -10.93 -3.22
CA VAL A 182 -14.75 -9.50 -3.31
C VAL A 182 -15.94 -8.69 -2.81
N GLY A 183 -15.72 -7.77 -1.88
CA GLY A 183 -16.74 -6.86 -1.41
C GLY A 183 -17.07 -5.81 -2.47
N LEU A 184 -18.34 -5.40 -2.54
CA LEU A 184 -18.83 -4.41 -3.48
C LEU A 184 -19.54 -3.29 -2.73
N VAL A 185 -19.15 -2.06 -3.03
CA VAL A 185 -19.84 -0.84 -2.57
C VAL A 185 -20.26 -0.03 -3.79
N ALA A 186 -21.51 0.41 -3.82
CA ALA A 186 -21.96 1.43 -4.77
C ALA A 186 -22.01 2.79 -4.08
N ARG A 187 -21.54 3.85 -4.75
CA ARG A 187 -21.36 5.18 -4.15
C ARG A 187 -22.61 6.09 -4.20
N TRP A 188 -23.75 5.65 -4.75
CA TRP A 188 -24.85 6.58 -5.10
C TRP A 188 -26.23 6.15 -4.56
N PRO A 189 -27.01 7.07 -3.95
CA PRO A 189 -26.66 8.46 -3.57
C PRO A 189 -25.82 8.54 -2.28
N GLU A 190 -25.86 7.47 -1.49
CA GLU A 190 -25.03 7.21 -0.31
C GLU A 190 -24.26 5.89 -0.55
N PRO A 191 -23.10 5.69 0.09
CA PRO A 191 -22.36 4.44 -0.03
C PRO A 191 -23.17 3.27 0.52
N GLU A 192 -23.55 2.33 -0.34
CA GLU A 192 -24.26 1.10 0.02
C GLU A 192 -23.35 -0.11 -0.20
N VAL A 193 -23.20 -0.94 0.85
CA VAL A 193 -22.52 -2.23 0.76
C VAL A 193 -23.47 -3.25 0.11
N ILE A 194 -23.21 -3.57 -1.15
CA ILE A 194 -24.00 -4.54 -1.92
C ILE A 194 -23.56 -5.97 -1.61
N ALA A 195 -22.26 -6.17 -1.39
CA ALA A 195 -21.68 -7.44 -0.99
C ALA A 195 -20.53 -7.22 -0.02
N SER A 196 -20.46 -8.01 1.03
CA SER A 196 -19.35 -7.95 1.98
C SER A 196 -18.12 -8.67 1.43
N ALA A 197 -16.93 -8.13 1.70
CA ALA A 197 -15.69 -8.81 1.39
C ALA A 197 -15.51 -10.04 2.28
N ALA A 198 -15.08 -11.15 1.69
CA ALA A 198 -14.63 -12.30 2.45
C ALA A 198 -13.27 -11.98 3.12
N PRO A 199 -12.90 -12.71 4.19
CA PRO A 199 -11.54 -12.68 4.73
C PRO A 199 -10.48 -13.01 3.67
N ALA A 200 -9.22 -12.72 3.97
CA ALA A 200 -8.11 -13.18 3.14
C ALA A 200 -8.15 -14.71 2.99
N THR A 201 -7.93 -15.22 1.78
CA THR A 201 -8.00 -16.65 1.44
C THR A 201 -6.83 -17.06 0.54
N GLY A 202 -6.41 -18.32 0.68
CA GLY A 202 -5.30 -18.88 -0.11
C GLY A 202 -3.98 -18.89 0.63
N ARG A 203 -2.92 -19.34 -0.07
CA ARG A 203 -1.58 -19.46 0.52
C ARG A 203 -0.84 -18.14 0.39
N THR A 204 -0.69 -17.42 1.50
CA THR A 204 0.15 -16.24 1.58
C THR A 204 1.62 -16.64 1.39
N LEU A 205 2.31 -16.02 0.44
CA LEU A 205 3.77 -16.10 0.36
C LEU A 205 4.34 -15.09 1.36
N PRO A 206 5.04 -15.52 2.43
CA PRO A 206 5.45 -14.62 3.52
C PRO A 206 6.20 -13.37 3.03
N GLY A 207 7.17 -13.53 2.12
CA GLY A 207 7.92 -12.39 1.56
C GLY A 207 7.10 -11.46 0.66
N GLN A 208 6.01 -11.94 0.05
CA GLN A 208 5.15 -11.09 -0.79
C GLN A 208 4.20 -10.24 0.05
N ALA A 209 3.61 -10.80 1.12
CA ALA A 209 2.79 -10.03 2.05
C ALA A 209 3.62 -8.91 2.71
N TRP A 210 4.85 -9.24 3.12
CA TRP A 210 5.81 -8.25 3.61
C TRP A 210 6.04 -7.15 2.58
N LEU A 211 6.35 -7.51 1.33
CA LEU A 211 6.59 -6.52 0.28
C LEU A 211 5.42 -5.54 0.11
N LEU A 212 4.18 -6.04 0.10
CA LEU A 212 3.00 -5.17 -0.02
C LEU A 212 2.87 -4.22 1.18
N ALA A 213 3.17 -4.71 2.39
CA ALA A 213 3.19 -3.88 3.59
C ALA A 213 4.26 -2.77 3.51
N GLU A 214 5.47 -3.09 3.05
CA GLU A 214 6.56 -2.10 2.88
C GLU A 214 6.24 -1.07 1.79
N GLN A 215 5.60 -1.50 0.69
CA GLN A 215 5.14 -0.59 -0.36
C GLN A 215 4.09 0.40 0.16
N ALA A 216 3.08 -0.09 0.90
CA ALA A 216 2.08 0.75 1.52
C ALA A 216 2.69 1.69 2.56
N TYR A 217 3.64 1.21 3.37
CA TYR A 217 4.34 2.01 4.37
C TYR A 217 5.18 3.12 3.74
N GLY A 218 5.93 2.81 2.68
CA GLY A 218 6.70 3.81 1.93
C GLY A 218 5.81 4.87 1.29
N ALA A 219 4.67 4.49 0.74
CA ALA A 219 3.68 5.42 0.21
C ALA A 219 3.11 6.33 1.32
N TRP A 220 2.84 5.77 2.51
CA TRP A 220 2.32 6.51 3.66
C TRP A 220 3.35 7.51 4.19
N LEU A 221 4.61 7.09 4.36
CA LEU A 221 5.71 7.99 4.73
C LEU A 221 5.87 9.14 3.73
N ALA A 222 5.82 8.83 2.43
CA ALA A 222 5.93 9.84 1.38
C ALA A 222 4.73 10.79 1.34
N ALA A 223 3.52 10.31 1.66
CA ALA A 223 2.34 11.15 1.79
C ALA A 223 2.47 12.10 2.99
N GLY A 224 2.90 11.59 4.15
CA GLY A 224 3.19 12.40 5.34
C GLY A 224 4.24 13.48 5.06
N ALA A 225 5.32 13.15 4.33
CA ALA A 225 6.34 14.14 3.95
C ALA A 225 5.80 15.26 3.02
N ARG A 226 4.82 14.95 2.17
CA ARG A 226 4.17 15.95 1.28
C ARG A 226 3.19 16.84 2.02
N SER A 227 2.49 16.29 3.01
CA SER A 227 1.58 17.03 3.90
C SER A 227 2.34 17.81 4.99
N GLY A 228 3.53 17.33 5.35
CA GLY A 228 4.36 17.77 6.47
C GLY A 228 5.41 18.83 6.16
N GLY A 229 5.16 19.71 5.20
CA GLY A 229 5.85 21.00 5.13
C GLY A 229 5.42 22.00 6.22
N ARG A 230 4.45 21.67 7.10
CA ARG A 230 4.02 22.61 8.15
C ARG A 230 3.33 22.09 9.44
N ALA A 231 3.09 20.80 9.69
CA ALA A 231 2.22 20.45 10.85
C ALA A 231 2.51 19.19 11.70
N ASP A 232 3.37 18.24 11.31
CA ASP A 232 3.41 16.93 12.01
C ASP A 232 4.64 16.68 12.90
N ILE A 233 5.24 17.72 13.48
CA ILE A 233 6.28 17.55 14.53
C ILE A 233 5.67 17.53 15.96
N GLU A 234 4.40 17.89 16.15
CA GLU A 234 3.84 18.09 17.51
C GLU A 234 3.06 16.92 18.13
N ALA A 235 2.92 15.76 17.47
CA ALA A 235 2.20 14.62 18.05
C ALA A 235 3.09 13.55 18.71
N ALA A 236 4.35 13.89 19.05
CA ALA A 236 5.27 13.02 19.79
C ALA A 236 5.35 13.34 21.30
N THR A 237 4.47 14.20 21.83
CA THR A 237 4.35 14.47 23.27
C THR A 237 2.89 14.69 23.64
N VAL A 238 2.18 13.60 24.01
CA VAL A 238 1.41 13.44 25.27
C VAL A 238 1.29 11.95 25.57
#